data_AF-A0A7Y2C6K6-F1
#
_entry.id   AF-A0A7Y2C6K6-F1
#
_cell.length_a   1.000
_cell.length_b   1.000
_cell.length_c   1.000
_cell.angle_alpha   90.00
_cell.angle_beta   90.00
_cell.angle_gamma   90.00
#
_symmetry.space_group_name_H-M   'P 1'
#
loop_
_entity.id
_entity.type
_entity.pdbx_description
1 polymer ?
#
loop_
_entity_poly.entity_id
_entity_poly.type
_entity_poly.pdbx_seq_one_letter_code
_entity_poly.pdbx_strand_id
1 'polypeptide(L)'
;MAVDYDSVTGGSRTFRTPGCDTSSKQPAATRQLFRLIVVMLGITLITPEAVGQQSAWRPTNGPMAAHVSAIAVDADGTVYAGTFKEGVFRSENDGHSWTRIGLDLVDVRGLVIEPGGQLLVGTFGDGVYKSSDRGESWEGLNVGLADPRVQALISDGEGAILAGTFGSGVFRLEGGAWQPSNDGLTDIDVRSLAFGRRGTAYAACRRGGVFASSDSGRTWALLDGGSRLGALRFVFARGNQVVAAGWVGGIARNYSREGAWTPIANGLPNQKVWTVA
;
A
#
# COMPACT_ATOMS: atom_id res chain seq x y z
N MET A 1 48.19 41.59 19.86
CA MET A 1 49.09 42.72 20.22
C MET A 1 48.81 43.04 21.69
N ALA A 2 49.84 43.19 22.53
CA ALA A 2 49.91 42.97 24.01
C ALA A 2 50.33 41.53 24.35
N VAL A 3 51.62 41.16 24.41
CA VAL A 3 52.75 41.51 25.31
C VAL A 3 52.69 40.77 26.68
N ASP A 4 53.82 40.13 26.96
CA ASP A 4 54.22 39.16 28.00
C ASP A 4 54.00 39.54 29.46
N TYR A 5 54.05 38.51 30.33
CA TYR A 5 54.92 38.52 31.50
C TYR A 5 55.53 37.12 31.78
N ASP A 6 56.86 37.11 31.89
CA ASP A 6 57.77 36.07 32.41
C ASP A 6 57.32 35.45 33.75
N SER A 7 57.71 34.26 34.22
CA SER A 7 59.08 33.78 34.40
C SER A 7 59.13 32.32 34.92
N VAL A 8 60.00 31.52 34.28
CA VAL A 8 61.06 30.59 34.78
C VAL A 8 60.95 30.09 36.24
N THR A 9 61.05 28.81 36.60
CA THR A 9 62.21 27.86 36.58
C THR A 9 61.69 26.50 37.11
N GLY A 10 62.16 25.30 36.77
CA GLY A 10 63.35 24.80 36.11
C GLY A 10 63.40 23.28 36.36
N GLY A 11 64.41 22.59 35.82
CA GLY A 11 64.78 21.25 36.30
C GLY A 11 64.59 20.10 35.30
N SER A 12 65.54 19.99 34.38
CA SER A 12 65.83 18.81 33.59
C SER A 12 66.31 17.62 34.44
N ARG A 13 65.87 16.40 34.12
CA ARG A 13 66.68 15.22 33.71
C ARG A 13 66.01 13.89 34.08
N THR A 14 65.88 13.10 33.03
CA THR A 14 65.74 11.64 32.93
C THR A 14 66.51 10.84 33.98
N PHE A 15 66.03 9.65 34.39
CA PHE A 15 66.82 8.39 34.34
C PHE A 15 65.97 7.14 34.73
N ARG A 16 65.98 6.17 33.81
CA ARG A 16 65.94 4.68 33.88
C ARG A 16 65.14 3.94 34.98
N THR A 17 64.39 2.93 34.47
CA THR A 17 63.86 1.72 35.13
C THR A 17 64.88 0.97 35.98
N PRO A 18 64.43 0.24 37.02
CA PRO A 18 64.61 -1.22 37.01
C PRO A 18 63.43 -2.02 37.61
N GLY A 19 63.36 -3.30 37.24
CA GLY A 19 62.38 -4.27 37.75
C GLY A 19 62.81 -5.01 39.03
N CYS A 20 61.86 -5.84 39.51
CA CYS A 20 61.96 -7.01 40.41
C CYS A 20 62.71 -6.87 41.75
N ASP A 21 62.01 -7.01 42.90
CA ASP A 21 61.83 -8.33 43.57
C ASP A 21 61.19 -8.25 44.99
N THR A 22 60.29 -9.21 45.23
CA THR A 22 60.00 -10.03 46.44
C THR A 22 59.67 -9.49 47.86
N SER A 23 58.65 -10.18 48.43
CA SER A 23 58.34 -10.45 49.85
C SER A 23 57.42 -9.43 50.58
N SER A 24 56.40 -9.77 51.40
CA SER A 24 56.07 -11.03 52.09
C SER A 24 54.61 -11.05 52.64
N LYS A 25 54.06 -12.29 52.74
CA LYS A 25 53.10 -12.88 53.73
C LYS A 25 51.61 -12.46 53.78
N GLN A 26 50.71 -13.43 53.47
CA GLN A 26 49.98 -14.24 54.48
C GLN A 26 49.21 -15.44 53.83
N PRO A 27 49.03 -16.60 54.51
CA PRO A 27 48.39 -17.79 53.94
C PRO A 27 47.03 -18.21 54.58
N ALA A 28 46.36 -19.08 53.83
CA ALA A 28 45.53 -20.23 54.24
C ALA A 28 44.01 -20.07 54.53
N ALA A 29 43.29 -20.96 53.84
CA ALA A 29 41.89 -21.36 53.90
C ALA A 29 41.32 -21.63 55.31
N THR A 30 39.98 -21.69 55.44
CA THR A 30 39.22 -22.83 56.02
C THR A 30 37.70 -22.54 56.14
N ARG A 31 36.88 -23.49 55.63
CA ARG A 31 35.48 -23.86 55.97
C ARG A 31 34.32 -22.89 55.70
N GLN A 32 33.60 -23.20 54.62
CA GLN A 32 32.17 -22.94 54.44
C GLN A 32 31.32 -23.94 55.25
N LEU A 33 30.21 -23.50 55.83
CA LEU A 33 28.99 -24.30 56.01
C LEU A 33 27.76 -23.41 56.32
N PHE A 34 26.62 -23.83 55.76
CA PHE A 34 25.21 -23.42 55.96
C PHE A 34 24.69 -22.11 55.33
N ARG A 35 23.91 -22.23 54.24
CA ARG A 35 22.45 -22.45 54.30
C ARG A 35 21.85 -22.80 52.92
N LEU A 36 20.89 -23.70 53.00
CA LEU A 36 20.13 -24.35 51.93
C LEU A 36 19.20 -23.36 51.22
N ILE A 37 19.31 -23.20 49.89
CA ILE A 37 18.20 -22.75 49.05
C ILE A 37 18.08 -23.74 47.89
N VAL A 38 16.99 -24.48 47.88
CA VAL A 38 16.55 -25.33 46.78
C VAL A 38 16.05 -24.39 45.68
N VAL A 39 16.81 -24.22 44.60
CA VAL A 39 16.26 -23.69 43.35
C VAL A 39 15.95 -24.89 42.47
N MET A 40 14.66 -25.21 42.37
CA MET A 40 14.12 -26.21 41.45
C MET A 40 14.57 -25.92 40.02
N LEU A 41 15.20 -26.89 39.37
CA LEU A 41 15.37 -26.90 37.92
C LEU A 41 13.99 -26.98 37.26
N GLY A 42 13.46 -25.83 36.86
CA GLY A 42 12.43 -25.76 35.83
C GLY A 42 13.08 -25.86 34.46
N ILE A 43 13.39 -27.08 34.00
CA ILE A 43 13.55 -27.31 32.56
C ILE A 43 12.13 -27.32 32.00
N THR A 44 11.62 -26.13 31.68
CA THR A 44 10.54 -26.05 30.68
C THR A 44 11.13 -26.53 29.36
N LEU A 45 10.72 -27.73 28.95
CA LEU A 45 10.73 -28.14 27.54
C LEU A 45 9.98 -27.06 26.77
N ILE A 46 10.74 -26.11 26.21
CA ILE A 46 10.22 -25.30 25.11
C ILE A 46 10.13 -26.28 23.95
N THR A 47 8.96 -26.87 23.72
CA THR A 47 8.67 -27.41 22.40
C THR A 47 8.86 -26.25 21.42
N PRO A 48 9.60 -26.42 20.32
CA PRO A 48 9.72 -25.39 19.31
C PRO A 48 8.41 -25.35 18.51
N GLU A 49 7.30 -24.96 19.15
CA GLU A 49 5.98 -24.84 18.52
C GLU A 49 5.47 -23.39 18.51
N ALA A 50 6.34 -22.42 18.74
CA ALA A 50 6.05 -21.00 18.52
C ALA A 50 7.01 -20.34 17.50
N VAL A 51 7.66 -21.13 16.64
CA VAL A 51 8.35 -20.59 15.46
C VAL A 51 7.36 -20.48 14.31
N GLY A 52 6.78 -19.29 14.18
CA GLY A 52 6.17 -18.79 12.95
C GLY A 52 4.93 -19.54 12.47
N GLN A 53 3.74 -19.05 12.82
CA GLN A 53 2.65 -19.08 11.85
C GLN A 53 3.08 -18.22 10.67
N GLN A 54 3.77 -18.82 9.69
CA GLN A 54 3.73 -18.28 8.35
C GLN A 54 2.26 -18.29 7.95
N SER A 55 1.71 -17.11 7.68
CA SER A 55 0.42 -16.95 7.04
C SER A 55 0.55 -17.57 5.66
N ALA A 56 0.32 -18.87 5.58
CA ALA A 56 0.36 -19.58 4.32
C ALA A 56 -0.91 -19.22 3.56
N TRP A 57 -0.74 -18.73 2.34
CA TRP A 57 -1.86 -18.57 1.42
C TRP A 57 -2.58 -19.89 1.29
N ARG A 58 -3.87 -19.90 1.63
CA ARG A 58 -4.73 -21.05 1.44
C ARG A 58 -5.69 -20.76 0.30
N PRO A 59 -5.77 -21.63 -0.73
CA PRO A 59 -6.77 -21.47 -1.77
C PRO A 59 -8.17 -21.52 -1.16
N THR A 60 -9.06 -20.68 -1.67
CA THR A 60 -10.49 -20.71 -1.37
C THR A 60 -11.27 -21.17 -2.59
N ASN A 61 -12.52 -21.56 -2.39
CA ASN A 61 -13.47 -21.73 -3.49
C ASN A 61 -13.94 -20.34 -3.92
N GLY A 62 -13.04 -19.55 -4.52
CA GLY A 62 -13.35 -18.23 -5.07
C GLY A 62 -14.61 -18.25 -5.93
N PRO A 63 -15.19 -17.09 -6.29
CA PRO A 63 -16.36 -17.09 -7.16
C PRO A 63 -16.00 -17.91 -8.41
N MET A 64 -16.85 -18.86 -8.81
CA MET A 64 -16.57 -19.82 -9.90
C MET A 64 -16.38 -19.15 -11.28
N ALA A 65 -16.21 -17.83 -11.28
CA ALA A 65 -15.89 -16.99 -12.40
C ALA A 65 -14.43 -17.13 -12.82
N ALA A 66 -14.18 -16.97 -14.12
CA ALA A 66 -12.86 -17.18 -14.70
C ALA A 66 -11.82 -16.12 -14.27
N HIS A 67 -12.26 -14.91 -13.89
CA HIS A 67 -11.37 -13.80 -13.60
C HIS A 67 -12.02 -12.78 -12.65
N VAL A 68 -11.48 -12.70 -11.44
CA VAL A 68 -11.79 -11.65 -10.45
C VAL A 68 -10.94 -10.43 -10.74
N SER A 69 -11.58 -9.28 -10.94
CA SER A 69 -10.96 -8.03 -11.37
C SER A 69 -10.96 -6.96 -10.27
N ALA A 70 -11.88 -7.04 -9.31
CA ALA A 70 -11.99 -6.13 -8.19
C ALA A 70 -12.47 -6.88 -6.94
N ILE A 71 -11.99 -6.47 -5.76
CA ILE A 71 -12.43 -6.99 -4.46
C ILE A 71 -12.66 -5.80 -3.52
N ALA A 72 -13.72 -5.86 -2.72
CA ALA A 72 -13.96 -4.93 -1.62
C ALA A 72 -14.45 -5.71 -0.40
N VAL A 73 -14.13 -5.22 0.80
CA VAL A 73 -14.51 -5.85 2.08
C VAL A 73 -15.25 -4.81 2.91
N ASP A 74 -16.45 -5.16 3.35
CA ASP A 74 -17.27 -4.31 4.22
C ASP A 74 -16.84 -4.46 5.69
N ALA A 75 -17.29 -3.54 6.55
CA ALA A 75 -16.93 -3.50 7.96
C ALA A 75 -17.40 -4.73 8.75
N ASP A 76 -18.43 -5.43 8.28
CA ASP A 76 -18.94 -6.67 8.86
C ASP A 76 -18.20 -7.93 8.39
N GLY A 77 -17.19 -7.79 7.53
CA GLY A 77 -16.42 -8.89 6.95
C GLY A 77 -16.99 -9.45 5.65
N THR A 78 -18.14 -8.94 5.17
CA THR A 78 -18.70 -9.33 3.87
C THR A 78 -17.73 -8.94 2.76
N VAL A 79 -17.40 -9.90 1.90
CA VAL A 79 -16.51 -9.70 0.75
C VAL A 79 -17.32 -9.63 -0.53
N TYR A 80 -17.03 -8.64 -1.35
CA TYR A 80 -17.60 -8.47 -2.67
C TYR A 80 -16.51 -8.64 -3.73
N ALA A 81 -16.83 -9.33 -4.82
CA ALA A 81 -15.93 -9.57 -5.94
C ALA A 81 -16.58 -9.15 -7.26
N GLY A 82 -15.92 -8.23 -7.96
CA GLY A 82 -16.22 -7.91 -9.35
C GLY A 82 -15.50 -8.87 -10.28
N THR A 83 -16.17 -9.31 -11.35
CA THR A 83 -15.66 -10.33 -12.25
C THR A 83 -15.75 -9.91 -13.71
N PHE A 84 -14.92 -10.53 -14.55
CA PHE A 84 -14.93 -10.31 -16.00
C PHE A 84 -16.15 -10.99 -16.63
N LYS A 85 -17.15 -10.19 -17.03
CA LYS A 85 -18.38 -10.63 -17.72
C LYS A 85 -19.27 -11.56 -16.89
N GLU A 86 -19.04 -11.63 -15.59
CA GLU A 86 -19.83 -12.46 -14.68
C GLU A 86 -20.45 -11.66 -13.52
N GLY A 87 -20.39 -10.33 -13.61
CA GLY A 87 -21.04 -9.43 -12.66
C GLY A 87 -20.37 -9.42 -11.29
N VAL A 88 -21.19 -9.23 -10.25
CA VAL A 88 -20.76 -9.08 -8.86
C VAL A 88 -21.14 -10.33 -8.05
N PHE A 89 -20.22 -10.78 -7.22
CA PHE A 89 -20.41 -11.85 -6.25
C PHE A 89 -20.23 -11.31 -4.82
N ARG A 90 -20.94 -11.92 -3.87
CA ARG A 90 -20.87 -11.65 -2.43
C ARG A 90 -20.49 -12.92 -1.67
N SER A 91 -19.67 -12.78 -0.64
CA SER A 91 -19.37 -13.82 0.32
C SER A 91 -19.55 -13.28 1.74
N GLU A 92 -20.29 -14.01 2.55
CA GLU A 92 -20.57 -13.67 3.96
C GLU A 92 -19.79 -14.59 4.93
N ASN A 93 -18.83 -15.36 4.40
CA ASN A 93 -18.09 -16.36 5.14
C ASN A 93 -16.61 -16.41 4.71
N ASP A 94 -15.95 -15.24 4.72
CA ASP A 94 -14.52 -15.12 4.46
C ASP A 94 -14.06 -15.71 3.11
N GLY A 95 -14.93 -15.67 2.09
CA GLY A 95 -14.63 -16.18 0.76
C GLY A 95 -14.73 -17.71 0.63
N HIS A 96 -15.32 -18.41 1.61
CA HIS A 96 -15.55 -19.86 1.55
C HIS A 96 -16.62 -20.26 0.52
N SER A 97 -17.66 -19.45 0.36
CA SER A 97 -18.67 -19.58 -0.68
C SER A 97 -19.11 -18.22 -1.21
N TRP A 98 -19.57 -18.19 -2.47
CA TRP A 98 -19.93 -16.97 -3.16
C TRP A 98 -21.32 -17.08 -3.78
N THR A 99 -22.09 -16.02 -3.66
CA THR A 99 -23.40 -15.85 -4.28
C THR A 99 -23.30 -14.74 -5.31
N ARG A 100 -23.77 -14.98 -6.54
CA ARG A 100 -23.88 -13.92 -7.54
C ARG A 100 -25.03 -12.98 -7.15
N ILE A 101 -24.78 -11.68 -7.16
CA ILE A 101 -25.74 -10.64 -6.73
C ILE A 101 -26.06 -9.64 -7.88
N GLY A 102 -25.84 -10.05 -9.13
CA GLY A 102 -26.30 -9.31 -10.31
C GLY A 102 -25.20 -8.64 -11.14
N LEU A 103 -25.63 -7.72 -12.02
CA LEU A 103 -24.85 -7.16 -13.13
C LEU A 103 -24.33 -8.25 -14.07
N ASP A 104 -25.21 -9.16 -14.45
CA ASP A 104 -24.90 -10.30 -15.30
C ASP A 104 -24.32 -9.85 -16.66
N LEU A 105 -23.31 -10.56 -17.15
CA LEU A 105 -22.63 -10.28 -18.43
C LEU A 105 -21.84 -8.96 -18.47
N VAL A 106 -21.76 -8.22 -17.36
CA VAL A 106 -21.01 -6.97 -17.24
C VAL A 106 -19.55 -7.23 -16.86
N ASP A 107 -18.62 -6.52 -17.51
CA ASP A 107 -17.20 -6.50 -17.14
C ASP A 107 -16.96 -5.51 -16.00
N VAL A 108 -16.93 -6.00 -14.77
CA VAL A 108 -16.66 -5.18 -13.59
C VAL A 108 -15.17 -4.87 -13.50
N ARG A 109 -14.80 -3.61 -13.29
CA ARG A 109 -13.39 -3.16 -13.18
C ARG A 109 -13.09 -2.38 -11.90
N GLY A 110 -14.10 -1.80 -11.28
CA GLY A 110 -13.99 -1.09 -10.01
C GLY A 110 -15.14 -1.46 -9.09
N LEU A 111 -14.87 -1.51 -7.80
CA LEU A 111 -15.83 -1.87 -6.76
C LEU A 111 -15.43 -1.12 -5.49
N VAL A 112 -16.33 -0.28 -4.98
CA VAL A 112 -16.11 0.47 -3.73
C VAL A 112 -17.34 0.37 -2.84
N ILE A 113 -17.10 0.46 -1.54
CA ILE A 113 -18.13 0.45 -0.50
C ILE A 113 -18.06 1.79 0.21
N GLU A 114 -19.12 2.58 0.09
CA GLU A 114 -19.25 3.87 0.78
C GLU A 114 -19.67 3.68 2.24
N PRO A 115 -19.40 4.68 3.11
CA PRO A 115 -19.98 4.72 4.45
C PRO A 115 -21.50 4.50 4.40
N GLY A 116 -22.00 3.56 5.21
CA GLY A 116 -23.40 3.14 5.19
C GLY A 116 -23.69 1.92 4.30
N GLY A 117 -22.67 1.32 3.68
CA GLY A 117 -22.79 0.03 2.98
C GLY A 117 -23.31 0.14 1.55
N GLN A 118 -23.34 1.34 0.98
CA GLN A 118 -23.69 1.54 -0.43
C GLN A 118 -22.55 1.04 -1.32
N LEU A 119 -22.89 0.25 -2.32
CA LEU A 119 -21.93 -0.29 -3.29
C LEU A 119 -21.93 0.58 -4.54
N LEU A 120 -20.75 0.90 -5.04
CA LEU A 120 -20.58 1.46 -6.39
C LEU A 120 -19.69 0.53 -7.22
N VAL A 121 -20.12 0.29 -8.45
CA VAL A 121 -19.47 -0.63 -9.39
C VAL A 121 -19.13 0.11 -10.67
N GLY A 122 -17.84 0.20 -10.99
CA GLY A 122 -17.36 0.70 -12.26
C GLY A 122 -17.21 -0.44 -13.26
N THR A 123 -17.74 -0.25 -14.47
CA THR A 123 -17.81 -1.28 -15.50
C THR A 123 -17.08 -0.85 -16.78
N PHE A 124 -16.60 -1.81 -17.55
CA PHE A 124 -16.00 -1.53 -18.86
C PHE A 124 -17.05 -1.64 -19.97
N GLY A 125 -17.86 -0.59 -20.12
CA GLY A 125 -18.81 -0.47 -21.25
C GLY A 125 -20.20 0.03 -20.86
N ASP A 126 -20.58 -0.10 -19.59
CA ASP A 126 -21.93 0.22 -19.11
C ASP A 126 -21.96 1.33 -18.04
N GLY A 127 -20.80 1.97 -17.80
CA GLY A 127 -20.65 3.07 -16.84
C GLY A 127 -20.53 2.62 -15.39
N VAL A 128 -21.14 3.36 -14.48
CA VAL A 128 -21.17 3.09 -13.04
C VAL A 128 -22.57 2.67 -12.62
N TYR A 129 -22.65 1.61 -11.82
CA TYR A 129 -23.86 1.19 -11.12
C TYR A 129 -23.72 1.45 -9.62
N LYS A 130 -24.85 1.65 -8.97
CA LYS A 130 -24.98 1.82 -7.54
C LYS A 130 -25.99 0.83 -6.97
N SER A 131 -25.72 0.32 -5.77
CA SER A 131 -26.69 -0.42 -4.97
C SER A 131 -26.74 0.16 -3.56
N SER A 132 -27.95 0.38 -3.05
CA SER A 132 -28.19 0.87 -1.68
C SER A 132 -28.66 -0.23 -0.72
N ASP A 133 -28.73 -1.47 -1.19
CA ASP A 133 -29.32 -2.62 -0.51
C ASP A 133 -28.38 -3.84 -0.57
N ARG A 134 -27.06 -3.63 -0.47
CA ARG A 134 -26.03 -4.69 -0.43
C ARG A 134 -26.05 -5.61 -1.68
N GLY A 135 -26.42 -5.05 -2.82
CA GLY A 135 -26.42 -5.71 -4.12
C GLY A 135 -27.71 -6.44 -4.47
N GLU A 136 -28.80 -6.27 -3.72
CA GLU A 136 -30.10 -6.88 -4.08
C GLU A 136 -30.72 -6.17 -5.30
N SER A 137 -30.49 -4.86 -5.45
CA SER A 137 -30.87 -4.09 -6.63
C SER A 137 -29.77 -3.11 -7.06
N TRP A 138 -29.78 -2.76 -8.35
CA TRP A 138 -28.77 -1.91 -8.98
C TRP A 138 -29.44 -0.82 -9.83
N GLU A 139 -28.94 0.42 -9.68
CA GLU A 139 -29.33 1.58 -10.48
C GLU A 139 -28.12 2.16 -11.22
N GLY A 140 -28.33 2.72 -12.41
CA GLY A 140 -27.27 3.38 -13.16
C GLY A 140 -26.95 4.77 -12.59
N LEU A 141 -25.68 5.02 -12.28
CA LEU A 141 -25.16 6.31 -11.84
C LEU A 141 -24.30 6.92 -12.95
N ASN A 142 -24.94 7.33 -14.05
CA ASN A 142 -24.23 7.66 -15.31
C ASN A 142 -24.43 9.10 -15.81
N VAL A 143 -25.18 9.93 -15.08
CA VAL A 143 -25.41 11.33 -15.47
C VAL A 143 -24.08 12.07 -15.52
N GLY A 144 -23.75 12.67 -16.68
CA GLY A 144 -22.50 13.40 -16.89
C GLY A 144 -21.27 12.54 -17.22
N LEU A 145 -21.38 11.20 -17.17
CA LEU A 145 -20.29 10.30 -17.50
C LEU A 145 -20.20 10.12 -19.02
N ALA A 146 -19.30 10.86 -19.67
CA ALA A 146 -19.20 10.85 -21.14
C ALA A 146 -18.55 9.58 -21.72
N ASP A 147 -17.82 8.80 -20.91
CA ASP A 147 -17.22 7.52 -21.32
C ASP A 147 -17.64 6.40 -20.36
N PRO A 148 -18.48 5.45 -20.79
CA PRO A 148 -18.95 4.37 -19.94
C PRO A 148 -17.90 3.26 -19.72
N ARG A 149 -16.70 3.38 -20.31
CA ARG A 149 -15.60 2.43 -20.11
C ARG A 149 -14.79 2.83 -18.88
N VAL A 150 -15.35 2.56 -17.71
CA VAL A 150 -14.72 2.81 -16.41
C VAL A 150 -13.66 1.72 -16.16
N GLN A 151 -12.42 2.14 -15.96
CA GLN A 151 -11.28 1.26 -15.70
C GLN A 151 -10.87 1.23 -14.23
N ALA A 152 -11.17 2.29 -13.50
CA ALA A 152 -10.92 2.41 -12.07
C ALA A 152 -12.03 3.23 -11.42
N LEU A 153 -12.47 2.80 -10.23
CA LEU A 153 -13.43 3.53 -9.40
C LEU A 153 -12.87 3.51 -7.98
N ILE A 154 -12.73 4.69 -7.37
CA ILE A 154 -12.22 4.82 -6.00
C ILE A 154 -13.05 5.82 -5.21
N SER A 155 -13.05 5.66 -3.89
CA SER A 155 -13.60 6.60 -2.93
C SER A 155 -12.62 6.85 -1.81
N ASP A 156 -12.62 8.06 -1.26
CA ASP A 156 -11.89 8.40 -0.04
C ASP A 156 -12.69 8.12 1.24
N GLY A 157 -13.97 7.74 1.12
CA GLY A 157 -14.89 7.53 2.25
C GLY A 157 -15.31 8.81 2.97
N GLU A 158 -14.83 9.98 2.54
CA GLU A 158 -15.17 11.31 3.08
C GLU A 158 -16.05 12.10 2.09
N GLY A 159 -16.31 11.54 0.90
CA GLY A 159 -17.26 12.03 -0.09
C GLY A 159 -16.66 12.32 -1.46
N ALA A 160 -15.36 12.14 -1.67
CA ALA A 160 -14.77 12.21 -3.01
C ALA A 160 -14.77 10.82 -3.67
N ILE A 161 -15.54 10.71 -4.75
CA ILE A 161 -15.56 9.52 -5.61
C ILE A 161 -15.00 9.91 -6.98
N LEU A 162 -14.04 9.13 -7.46
CA LEU A 162 -13.37 9.34 -8.74
C LEU A 162 -13.50 8.10 -9.65
N ALA A 163 -13.79 8.34 -10.93
CA ALA A 163 -13.80 7.33 -11.98
C ALA A 163 -12.71 7.63 -13.01
N GLY A 164 -11.82 6.67 -13.24
CA GLY A 164 -10.84 6.70 -14.32
C GLY A 164 -11.40 5.97 -15.53
N THR A 165 -11.42 6.63 -16.69
CA THR A 165 -12.02 6.10 -17.92
C THR A 165 -10.98 5.80 -18.99
N PHE A 166 -11.37 4.96 -19.96
CA PHE A 166 -10.50 4.52 -21.05
C PHE A 166 -10.03 5.64 -21.98
N GLY A 167 -10.86 6.66 -22.22
CA GLY A 167 -10.52 7.69 -23.19
C GLY A 167 -11.02 9.09 -22.87
N SER A 168 -11.58 9.34 -21.69
CA SER A 168 -12.10 10.66 -21.30
C SER A 168 -11.54 11.17 -19.97
N GLY A 169 -10.46 10.54 -19.48
CA GLY A 169 -9.74 10.99 -18.31
C GLY A 169 -10.42 10.59 -17.00
N VAL A 170 -10.26 11.43 -15.98
CA VAL A 170 -10.87 11.27 -14.67
C VAL A 170 -12.18 12.04 -14.62
N PHE A 171 -13.20 11.44 -14.01
CA PHE A 171 -14.44 12.08 -13.61
C PHE A 171 -14.56 12.08 -12.09
N ARG A 172 -15.14 13.15 -11.53
CA ARG A 172 -15.47 13.28 -10.12
C ARG A 172 -16.98 13.33 -9.94
N LEU A 173 -17.51 12.60 -8.96
CA LEU A 173 -18.95 12.64 -8.66
C LEU A 173 -19.27 13.87 -7.79
N GLU A 174 -20.18 14.71 -8.26
CA GLU A 174 -20.60 15.94 -7.57
C GLU A 174 -22.12 16.12 -7.70
N GLY A 175 -22.82 16.23 -6.57
CA GLY A 175 -24.28 16.45 -6.57
C GLY A 175 -25.08 15.36 -7.31
N GLY A 176 -24.56 14.13 -7.38
CA GLY A 176 -25.20 13.01 -8.10
C GLY A 176 -24.90 12.94 -9.60
N ALA A 177 -24.03 13.81 -10.12
CA ALA A 177 -23.59 13.78 -11.52
C ALA A 177 -22.06 13.75 -11.63
N TRP A 178 -21.55 13.09 -12.65
CA TRP A 178 -20.13 13.07 -12.96
C TRP A 178 -19.71 14.35 -13.67
N GLN A 179 -18.60 14.92 -13.21
CA GLN A 179 -17.95 16.08 -13.82
C GLN A 179 -16.56 15.69 -14.30
N PRO A 180 -16.15 16.08 -15.53
CA PRO A 180 -14.76 15.89 -15.97
C PRO A 180 -13.80 16.60 -15.02
N SER A 181 -12.73 15.90 -14.62
CA SER A 181 -11.74 16.37 -13.65
C SER A 181 -10.34 16.16 -14.20
N ASN A 182 -10.04 16.86 -15.31
CA ASN A 182 -8.87 16.61 -16.15
C ASN A 182 -7.86 17.75 -16.18
N ASP A 183 -8.05 18.80 -15.39
CA ASP A 183 -7.14 19.95 -15.38
C ASP A 183 -5.73 19.50 -14.98
N GLY A 184 -4.75 19.74 -15.86
CA GLY A 184 -3.37 19.30 -15.73
C GLY A 184 -3.06 17.83 -16.07
N LEU A 185 -4.05 17.02 -16.47
CA LEU A 185 -3.80 15.72 -17.08
C LEU A 185 -3.38 15.89 -18.55
N THR A 186 -2.27 15.28 -18.94
CA THR A 186 -1.79 15.28 -20.33
C THR A 186 -2.01 13.94 -21.05
N ASP A 187 -2.57 12.94 -20.35
CA ASP A 187 -3.03 11.67 -20.89
C ASP A 187 -4.36 11.29 -20.20
N ILE A 188 -5.32 10.85 -21.01
CA ILE A 188 -6.72 10.63 -20.63
C ILE A 188 -7.13 9.14 -20.67
N ASP A 189 -6.19 8.22 -20.97
CA ASP A 189 -6.37 6.76 -20.76
C ASP A 189 -5.95 6.40 -19.33
N VAL A 190 -6.90 6.49 -18.39
CA VAL A 190 -6.67 6.37 -16.94
C VAL A 190 -6.85 4.93 -16.48
N ARG A 191 -5.74 4.25 -16.18
CA ARG A 191 -5.72 2.80 -15.89
C ARG A 191 -5.98 2.43 -14.45
N SER A 192 -5.63 3.31 -13.53
CA SER A 192 -5.73 3.07 -12.10
C SER A 192 -5.72 4.40 -11.38
N LEU A 193 -6.48 4.43 -10.29
CA LEU A 193 -6.54 5.56 -9.37
C LEU A 193 -6.22 5.05 -7.96
N ALA A 194 -5.66 5.91 -7.12
CA ALA A 194 -5.50 5.63 -5.70
C ALA A 194 -5.60 6.91 -4.87
N PHE A 195 -6.22 6.84 -3.70
CA PHE A 195 -6.11 7.88 -2.68
C PHE A 195 -4.93 7.61 -1.76
N GLY A 196 -4.16 8.65 -1.46
CA GLY A 196 -3.15 8.69 -0.41
C GLY A 196 -3.64 9.46 0.82
N ARG A 197 -2.72 9.95 1.65
CA ARG A 197 -3.08 10.75 2.84
C ARG A 197 -3.67 12.12 2.47
N ARG A 198 -4.57 12.62 3.34
CA ARG A 198 -5.09 14.00 3.34
C ARG A 198 -5.72 14.41 1.99
N GLY A 199 -6.51 13.52 1.38
CA GLY A 199 -7.19 13.80 0.12
C GLY A 199 -6.26 13.88 -1.11
N THR A 200 -5.00 13.44 -1.01
CA THR A 200 -4.16 13.32 -2.21
C THR A 200 -4.66 12.18 -3.09
N ALA A 201 -4.92 12.44 -4.36
CA ALA A 201 -5.26 11.41 -5.33
C ALA A 201 -4.11 11.19 -6.33
N TYR A 202 -4.00 9.97 -6.87
CA TYR A 202 -3.04 9.62 -7.90
C TYR A 202 -3.76 8.97 -9.08
N ALA A 203 -3.33 9.31 -10.29
CA ALA A 203 -3.81 8.71 -11.53
C ALA A 203 -2.65 8.12 -12.31
N ALA A 204 -2.68 6.81 -12.55
CA ALA A 204 -1.79 6.16 -13.49
C ALA A 204 -2.41 6.17 -14.88
N CYS A 205 -1.87 7.01 -15.76
CA CYS A 205 -2.27 7.07 -17.16
C CYS A 205 -1.38 6.15 -17.99
N ARG A 206 -1.95 5.50 -19.01
CA ARG A 206 -1.26 4.47 -19.77
C ARG A 206 0.10 4.94 -20.29
N ARG A 207 0.19 6.12 -20.90
CA ARG A 207 1.44 6.64 -21.51
C ARG A 207 1.96 7.91 -20.83
N GLY A 208 1.08 8.67 -20.18
CA GLY A 208 1.43 9.94 -19.53
C GLY A 208 2.19 9.79 -18.21
N GLY A 209 2.17 8.60 -17.60
CA GLY A 209 2.80 8.36 -16.30
C GLY A 209 1.84 8.54 -15.13
N VAL A 210 2.37 8.84 -13.96
CA VAL A 210 1.58 9.06 -12.74
C VAL A 210 1.35 10.55 -12.56
N PHE A 211 0.10 10.96 -12.36
CA PHE A 211 -0.29 12.30 -11.96
C PHE A 211 -0.73 12.29 -10.49
N ALA A 212 -0.55 13.42 -9.81
CA ALA A 212 -0.98 13.62 -8.43
C ALA A 212 -1.88 14.84 -8.32
N SER A 213 -2.88 14.75 -7.46
CA SER A 213 -3.80 15.83 -7.10
C SER A 213 -3.72 16.08 -5.59
N SER A 214 -3.63 17.35 -5.16
CA SER A 214 -3.62 17.75 -3.73
C SER A 214 -4.99 18.19 -3.22
N ASP A 215 -6.00 18.18 -4.07
CA ASP A 215 -7.31 18.77 -3.84
C ASP A 215 -8.45 17.77 -4.12
N SER A 216 -8.23 16.50 -3.76
CA SER A 216 -9.17 15.38 -3.92
C SER A 216 -9.63 15.19 -5.37
N GLY A 217 -8.68 15.27 -6.29
CA GLY A 217 -8.86 14.95 -7.71
C GLY A 217 -9.32 16.10 -8.59
N ARG A 218 -9.36 17.35 -8.10
CA ARG A 218 -9.86 18.51 -8.88
C ARG A 218 -8.83 19.02 -9.88
N THR A 219 -7.57 19.12 -9.47
CA THR A 219 -6.46 19.49 -10.34
C THR A 219 -5.33 18.49 -10.23
N TRP A 220 -4.60 18.29 -11.33
CA TRP A 220 -3.57 17.28 -11.46
C TRP A 220 -2.24 17.89 -11.89
N ALA A 221 -1.16 17.31 -11.42
CA ALA A 221 0.18 17.61 -11.91
C ALA A 221 0.92 16.30 -12.18
N LEU A 222 1.72 16.27 -13.25
CA LEU A 222 2.60 15.14 -13.51
C LEU A 222 3.56 14.97 -12.33
N LEU A 223 3.60 13.77 -11.76
CA LEU A 223 4.52 13.44 -10.69
C LEU A 223 5.92 13.27 -11.29
N ASP A 224 6.93 13.94 -10.70
CA ASP A 224 8.28 13.96 -11.25
C ASP A 224 8.84 12.56 -11.53
N GLY A 225 9.40 12.38 -12.72
CA GLY A 225 9.91 11.09 -13.20
C GLY A 225 8.83 10.03 -13.52
N GLY A 226 7.55 10.30 -13.27
CA GLY A 226 6.45 9.36 -13.48
C GLY A 226 6.22 9.00 -14.95
N SER A 227 6.53 9.90 -15.88
CA SER A 227 6.44 9.65 -17.33
C SER A 227 7.45 8.60 -17.83
N ARG A 228 8.54 8.35 -17.08
CA ARG A 228 9.61 7.43 -17.46
C ARG A 228 9.27 5.96 -17.20
N LEU A 229 8.16 5.69 -16.50
CA LEU A 229 7.78 4.34 -16.10
C LEU A 229 7.19 3.51 -17.25
N GLY A 230 6.64 4.17 -18.29
CA GLY A 230 6.11 3.53 -19.50
C GLY A 230 4.91 2.59 -19.26
N ALA A 231 3.87 2.70 -20.10
CA ALA A 231 2.74 1.76 -20.14
C ALA A 231 2.21 1.36 -18.75
N LEU A 232 1.74 2.31 -17.95
CA LEU A 232 1.27 2.02 -16.59
C LEU A 232 -0.02 1.21 -16.58
N ARG A 233 -0.21 0.44 -15.51
CA ARG A 233 -1.42 -0.35 -15.26
C ARG A 233 -1.99 -0.14 -13.87
N PHE A 234 -1.14 0.05 -12.87
CA PHE A 234 -1.53 0.18 -11.47
C PHE A 234 -0.83 1.35 -10.81
N VAL A 235 -1.55 2.03 -9.92
CA VAL A 235 -1.00 2.87 -8.87
C VAL A 235 -1.61 2.46 -7.53
N PHE A 236 -0.79 2.45 -6.50
CA PHE A 236 -1.19 2.23 -5.12
C PHE A 236 -0.57 3.32 -4.26
N ALA A 237 -1.31 3.79 -3.25
CA ALA A 237 -0.81 4.78 -2.31
C ALA A 237 -1.07 4.32 -0.88
N ARG A 238 -0.06 4.41 -0.02
CA ARG A 238 -0.18 4.16 1.42
C ARG A 238 0.72 5.11 2.17
N GLY A 239 0.13 5.92 3.03
CA GLY A 239 0.89 6.95 3.73
C GLY A 239 1.44 7.98 2.75
N ASN A 240 2.76 8.16 2.76
CA ASN A 240 3.49 9.02 1.81
C ASN A 240 4.09 8.20 0.65
N GLN A 241 3.92 6.88 0.65
CA GLN A 241 4.46 6.02 -0.39
C GLN A 241 3.45 5.87 -1.52
N VAL A 242 3.94 5.98 -2.76
CA VAL A 242 3.23 5.64 -3.99
C VAL A 242 4.00 4.54 -4.69
N VAL A 243 3.30 3.53 -5.18
CA VAL A 243 3.86 2.46 -6.00
C VAL A 243 3.14 2.48 -7.34
N ALA A 244 3.89 2.41 -8.43
CA ALA A 244 3.35 2.30 -9.77
C ALA A 244 3.95 1.10 -10.47
N ALA A 245 3.11 0.42 -11.24
CA ALA A 245 3.50 -0.77 -11.98
C ALA A 245 2.92 -0.75 -13.40
N GLY A 246 3.68 -1.26 -14.35
CA GLY A 246 3.33 -1.22 -15.76
C GLY A 246 3.85 -2.40 -16.58
N TRP A 247 3.64 -2.30 -17.90
CA TRP A 247 3.98 -3.35 -18.86
C TRP A 247 5.43 -3.30 -19.36
N VAL A 248 6.10 -2.16 -19.18
CA VAL A 248 7.42 -1.90 -19.78
C VAL A 248 8.46 -1.48 -18.73
N GLY A 249 8.05 -0.91 -17.60
CA GLY A 249 8.97 -0.41 -16.56
C GLY A 249 9.04 -1.20 -15.25
N GLY A 250 8.36 -2.36 -15.14
CA GLY A 250 8.32 -3.12 -13.89
C GLY A 250 7.52 -2.41 -12.79
N ILE A 251 7.96 -2.57 -11.54
CA ILE A 251 7.40 -1.93 -10.36
C ILE A 251 8.39 -0.85 -9.89
N ALA A 252 7.91 0.36 -9.65
CA ALA A 252 8.68 1.43 -9.04
C ALA A 252 7.92 2.04 -7.86
N ARG A 253 8.64 2.56 -6.88
CA ARG A 253 8.08 3.28 -5.73
C ARG A 253 8.64 4.69 -5.63
N ASN A 254 7.80 5.60 -5.17
CA ASN A 254 8.13 6.98 -4.83
C ASN A 254 7.67 7.28 -3.39
N TYR A 255 8.44 8.07 -2.65
CA TYR A 255 8.18 8.43 -1.25
C TYR A 255 7.73 9.88 -1.04
N SER A 256 7.75 10.71 -2.09
CA SER A 256 7.31 12.10 -2.02
C SER A 256 6.98 12.66 -3.41
N ARG A 257 6.33 13.83 -3.47
CA ARG A 257 6.02 14.46 -4.76
C ARG A 257 7.26 14.89 -5.56
N GLU A 258 8.34 15.19 -4.86
CA GLU A 258 9.64 15.60 -5.41
C GLU A 258 10.67 14.46 -5.40
N GLY A 259 10.26 13.27 -4.97
CA GLY A 259 11.13 12.12 -4.81
C GLY A 259 11.43 11.43 -6.14
N ALA A 260 12.58 10.78 -6.22
CA ALA A 260 12.89 9.93 -7.36
C ALA A 260 12.16 8.58 -7.27
N TRP A 261 11.68 8.08 -8.41
CA TRP A 261 11.19 6.72 -8.52
C TRP A 261 12.35 5.73 -8.34
N THR A 262 12.20 4.82 -7.40
CA THR A 262 13.15 3.73 -7.15
C THR A 262 12.56 2.40 -7.63
N PRO A 263 13.21 1.68 -8.56
CA PRO A 263 12.76 0.35 -8.97
C PRO A 263 12.68 -0.60 -7.79
N ILE A 264 11.61 -1.39 -7.73
CA ILE A 264 11.47 -2.50 -6.79
C ILE A 264 11.87 -3.77 -7.55
N ALA A 265 13.13 -4.16 -7.45
CA ALA A 265 13.66 -5.37 -8.05
C ALA A 265 13.76 -6.49 -7.01
N ASN A 266 12.64 -7.15 -6.70
CA ASN A 266 12.63 -8.31 -5.81
C ASN A 266 12.09 -9.54 -6.57
N GLY A 267 12.98 -10.32 -7.18
CA GLY A 267 12.68 -11.69 -7.62
C GLY A 267 11.67 -11.85 -8.78
N LEU A 268 11.23 -10.77 -9.42
CA LEU A 268 10.33 -10.86 -10.58
C LEU A 268 11.13 -11.28 -11.82
N PRO A 269 10.79 -12.41 -12.47
CA PRO A 269 11.50 -12.88 -13.66
C PRO A 269 11.18 -12.05 -14.92
N ASN A 270 10.23 -11.11 -14.85
CA ASN A 270 9.76 -10.32 -15.98
C ASN A 270 9.38 -8.89 -15.54
N GLN A 271 9.61 -7.92 -16.41
CA GLN A 271 9.25 -6.51 -16.21
C GLN A 271 7.75 -6.23 -16.44
N LYS A 272 6.97 -7.21 -16.91
CA LYS A 272 5.51 -7.11 -17.08
C LYS A 272 4.78 -7.46 -15.78
N VAL A 273 3.97 -6.54 -15.29
CA VAL A 273 3.16 -6.73 -14.07
C VAL A 273 1.67 -6.83 -14.43
N TRP A 274 1.05 -7.97 -14.13
CA TRP A 274 -0.35 -8.25 -14.43
C TRP A 274 -1.30 -7.84 -13.31
N THR A 275 -0.84 -7.92 -12.06
CA THR A 275 -1.55 -7.48 -10.85
C THR A 275 -0.55 -7.19 -9.72
N VAL A 276 -0.95 -6.37 -8.76
CA VAL A 276 -0.22 -6.12 -7.50
C VAL A 276 -1.25 -6.23 -6.38
N ALA A 277 -0.93 -6.98 -5.32
CA ALA A 277 -1.75 -7.14 -4.12
C ALA A 277 -1.15 -6.37 -2.94
#